data_AF-A0A9K3N7B6-F1
#
_entry.id   AF-A0A9K3N7B6-F1
#
_cell.length_a   1.000
_cell.length_b   1.000
_cell.length_c   1.000
_cell.angle_alpha   90.00
_cell.angle_beta   90.00
_cell.angle_gamma   90.00
#
_symmetry.space_group_name_H-M   'P 1'
#
loop_
_entity.id
_entity.type
_entity.pdbx_description
1 polymer ?
#
loop_
_entity_poly.entity_id
_entity_poly.type
_entity_poly.pdbx_seq_one_letter_code
_entity_poly.pdbx_strand_id
1 'polypeptide(L)'
;MPASGDFAKRVANIETGHFAREVGEYERLVVSTEDKAEVDTLHPQIGRCNRSWKWWLKVVTWSIISIVVSIFVMKWGVPYVFDKILLPMMKWEAATFGRPVLAVILVVSLAIFPVLFLPSGPSMWLAGMIFGYGFGFVIIMVGTTIGMVLPYVIGLFFRDRIHQWLKKWPKTGAMIRIAGEGDWFHQFRMVALFRISPFPYTIFNYAIVVTSIMFWPYLWGSIAGMIPEAFIYIYSGRLLRTFANMQYGDHQMTRLEIIYNTVSFIIAAVMTICFTIYSKKTLKNLEPEEKGVNVFNRHMEKLPIDRPKDLGLHPSLQSP
;
A
#
# COMPACT_ATOMS: atom_id res chain seq x y z
N MET A 1 -23.34 68.67 -76.78
CA MET A 1 -24.49 68.00 -76.11
C MET A 1 -25.45 67.58 -77.21
N PRO A 2 -26.08 66.38 -77.20
CA PRO A 2 -26.19 65.38 -76.14
C PRO A 2 -25.60 64.00 -76.54
N ALA A 3 -25.37 63.12 -75.57
CA ALA A 3 -25.56 61.66 -75.66
C ALA A 3 -25.16 61.00 -74.32
N SER A 4 -25.70 61.51 -73.21
CA SER A 4 -25.60 60.93 -71.87
C SER A 4 -26.49 59.69 -71.69
N GLY A 5 -26.74 58.94 -72.77
CA GLY A 5 -27.63 57.77 -72.79
C GLY A 5 -26.91 56.42 -72.83
N ASP A 6 -25.64 56.41 -73.24
CA ASP A 6 -24.91 55.15 -73.48
C ASP A 6 -24.04 54.72 -72.28
N PHE A 7 -23.70 55.68 -71.40
CA PHE A 7 -22.95 55.40 -70.17
C PHE A 7 -23.84 54.77 -69.09
N ALA A 8 -25.10 55.21 -68.97
CA ALA A 8 -26.05 54.66 -68.00
C ALA A 8 -26.43 53.20 -68.30
N LYS A 9 -26.54 52.83 -69.60
CA LYS A 9 -26.79 51.43 -70.01
C LYS A 9 -25.59 50.51 -69.77
N ARG A 10 -24.36 51.02 -69.91
CA ARG A 10 -23.14 50.23 -69.58
C ARG A 10 -22.96 50.02 -68.09
N VAL A 11 -23.25 51.02 -67.26
CA VAL A 11 -23.13 50.88 -65.79
C VAL A 11 -24.21 49.93 -65.24
N ALA A 12 -25.46 50.05 -65.70
CA ALA A 12 -26.54 49.17 -65.26
C ALA A 12 -26.31 47.68 -65.62
N ASN A 13 -25.65 47.40 -66.75
CA ASN A 13 -25.36 46.04 -67.20
C ASN A 13 -24.14 45.41 -66.48
N ILE A 14 -23.25 46.25 -65.93
CA ILE A 14 -22.11 45.80 -65.10
C ILE A 14 -22.60 45.50 -63.67
N GLU A 15 -23.48 46.33 -63.10
CA GLU A 15 -24.05 46.10 -61.78
C GLU A 15 -24.96 44.86 -61.73
N THR A 16 -25.79 44.63 -62.75
CA THR A 16 -26.64 43.42 -62.81
C THR A 16 -25.83 42.12 -62.99
N GLY A 17 -24.73 42.16 -63.74
CA GLY A 17 -23.82 41.02 -63.89
C GLY A 17 -23.02 40.72 -62.62
N HIS A 18 -22.63 41.76 -61.87
CA HIS A 18 -21.90 41.59 -60.61
C HIS A 18 -22.82 41.11 -59.47
N PHE A 19 -24.04 41.65 -59.39
CA PHE A 19 -25.02 41.25 -58.38
C PHE A 19 -25.49 39.81 -58.60
N ALA A 20 -25.75 39.38 -59.85
CA ALA A 20 -26.12 37.99 -60.15
C ALA A 20 -24.99 36.98 -59.84
N ARG A 21 -23.73 37.43 -59.90
CA ARG A 21 -22.55 36.60 -59.61
C ARG A 21 -22.28 36.49 -58.11
N GLU A 22 -22.43 37.57 -57.35
CA GLU A 22 -22.42 37.53 -55.88
C GLU A 22 -23.58 36.69 -55.33
N VAL A 23 -24.72 36.71 -56.04
CA VAL A 23 -25.89 35.89 -55.72
C VAL A 23 -25.63 34.40 -55.80
N GLY A 24 -25.01 33.96 -56.90
CA GLY A 24 -24.59 32.57 -57.04
C GLY A 24 -23.51 32.16 -56.05
N GLU A 25 -22.60 33.07 -55.65
CA GLU A 25 -21.53 32.77 -54.69
C GLU A 25 -22.05 32.67 -53.25
N TYR A 26 -23.01 33.50 -52.83
CA TYR A 26 -23.63 33.36 -51.51
C TYR A 26 -24.47 32.09 -51.40
N GLU A 27 -25.21 31.70 -52.44
CA GLU A 27 -26.01 30.46 -52.41
C GLU A 27 -25.11 29.23 -52.38
N ARG A 28 -23.98 29.25 -53.10
CA ARG A 28 -22.98 28.18 -53.02
C ARG A 28 -22.29 28.10 -51.67
N LEU A 29 -22.03 29.24 -51.03
CA LEU A 29 -21.42 29.29 -49.69
C LEU A 29 -22.41 28.80 -48.63
N VAL A 30 -23.68 29.18 -48.69
CA VAL A 30 -24.71 28.71 -47.73
C VAL A 30 -24.94 27.20 -47.86
N VAL A 31 -25.09 26.67 -49.08
CA VAL A 31 -25.26 25.23 -49.32
C VAL A 31 -24.00 24.44 -48.88
N SER A 32 -22.80 24.96 -49.12
CA SER A 32 -21.56 24.29 -48.69
C SER A 32 -21.31 24.39 -47.17
N THR A 33 -21.95 25.33 -46.48
CA THR A 33 -21.87 25.49 -45.02
C THR A 33 -22.92 24.62 -44.30
N GLU A 34 -24.11 24.45 -44.87
CA GLU A 34 -25.12 23.50 -44.35
C GLU A 34 -24.67 22.04 -44.54
N ASP A 35 -24.15 21.67 -45.73
CA ASP A 35 -23.59 20.32 -45.94
C ASP A 35 -22.37 20.04 -45.04
N LYS A 36 -21.59 21.07 -44.68
CA LYS A 36 -20.48 20.90 -43.72
C LYS A 36 -20.94 20.90 -42.27
N ALA A 37 -21.96 21.69 -41.89
CA ALA A 37 -22.45 21.76 -40.52
C ALA A 37 -23.29 20.52 -40.14
N GLU A 38 -24.00 19.92 -41.10
CA GLU A 38 -24.78 18.70 -40.88
C GLU A 38 -23.90 17.43 -40.95
N VAL A 39 -22.77 17.47 -41.67
CA VAL A 39 -21.81 16.35 -41.72
C VAL A 39 -20.83 16.33 -40.53
N ASP A 40 -20.51 17.47 -39.90
CA ASP A 40 -19.61 17.51 -38.73
C ASP A 40 -20.31 17.25 -37.37
N THR A 41 -21.64 17.15 -37.32
CA THR A 41 -22.38 16.81 -36.08
C THR A 41 -22.63 15.31 -35.90
N LEU A 42 -22.16 14.46 -36.82
CA LEU A 42 -22.30 13.01 -36.73
C LEU A 42 -20.97 12.24 -36.65
N HIS A 43 -19.94 12.81 -36.01
CA HIS A 43 -18.76 12.02 -35.64
C HIS A 43 -18.95 11.43 -34.23
N PRO A 44 -19.03 10.10 -34.09
CA PRO A 44 -19.40 9.48 -32.83
C PRO A 44 -18.31 9.71 -31.77
N GLN A 45 -18.72 10.26 -30.62
CA GLN A 45 -18.02 10.23 -29.32
C GLN A 45 -17.75 8.79 -28.79
N ILE A 46 -17.74 7.77 -29.64
CA ILE A 46 -17.58 6.35 -29.29
C ILE A 46 -16.11 6.00 -28.95
N GLY A 47 -15.14 6.83 -29.35
CA GLY A 47 -13.70 6.56 -29.13
C GLY A 47 -13.15 6.90 -27.74
N ARG A 48 -13.71 7.90 -27.04
CA ARG A 48 -13.17 8.37 -25.74
C ARG A 48 -13.81 7.65 -24.55
N CYS A 49 -15.07 7.22 -24.69
CA CYS A 49 -15.79 6.43 -23.67
C CYS A 49 -15.20 5.00 -23.51
N ASN A 50 -14.66 4.42 -24.58
CA ASN A 50 -14.20 3.03 -24.59
C ASN A 50 -12.95 2.77 -23.71
N ARG A 51 -12.08 3.78 -23.50
CA ARG A 51 -10.90 3.62 -22.61
C ARG A 51 -11.28 3.68 -21.12
N SER A 52 -12.24 4.53 -20.78
CA SER A 52 -12.81 4.62 -19.42
C SER A 52 -13.65 3.37 -19.11
N TRP A 53 -14.49 2.94 -20.05
CA TRP A 53 -15.31 1.73 -19.92
C TRP A 53 -14.46 0.46 -19.78
N LYS A 54 -13.40 0.28 -20.57
CA LYS A 54 -12.47 -0.85 -20.43
C LYS A 54 -11.70 -0.83 -19.10
N TRP A 55 -11.43 0.35 -18.54
CA TRP A 55 -10.79 0.48 -17.23
C TRP A 55 -11.76 0.12 -16.10
N TRP A 56 -12.99 0.64 -16.13
CA TRP A 56 -14.06 0.26 -15.19
C TRP A 56 -14.41 -1.22 -15.27
N LEU A 57 -14.48 -1.80 -16.47
CA LEU A 57 -14.72 -3.23 -16.65
C LEU A 57 -13.59 -4.08 -16.03
N LYS A 58 -12.33 -3.64 -16.15
CA LYS A 58 -11.18 -4.26 -15.47
C LYS A 58 -11.29 -4.13 -13.95
N VAL A 59 -11.65 -2.96 -13.43
CA VAL A 59 -11.84 -2.75 -11.98
C VAL A 59 -12.94 -3.66 -11.43
N VAL A 60 -14.07 -3.78 -12.14
CA VAL A 60 -15.18 -4.66 -11.77
C VAL A 60 -14.75 -6.13 -11.83
N THR A 61 -14.03 -6.56 -12.87
CA THR A 61 -13.52 -7.95 -12.94
C THR A 61 -12.52 -8.25 -11.84
N TRP A 62 -11.56 -7.35 -11.55
CA TRP A 62 -10.63 -7.51 -10.42
C TRP A 62 -11.36 -7.54 -9.07
N SER A 63 -12.42 -6.75 -8.91
CA SER A 63 -13.25 -6.76 -7.70
C SER A 63 -14.02 -8.07 -7.54
N ILE A 64 -14.62 -8.58 -8.62
CA ILE A 64 -15.31 -9.87 -8.62
C ILE A 64 -14.32 -11.01 -8.33
N ILE A 65 -13.14 -11.00 -8.97
CA ILE A 65 -12.09 -11.98 -8.69
C ILE A 65 -11.67 -11.90 -7.23
N SER A 66 -11.49 -10.70 -6.67
CA SER A 66 -11.17 -10.53 -5.25
C SER A 66 -12.27 -11.08 -4.33
N ILE A 67 -13.55 -10.90 -4.68
CA ILE A 67 -14.68 -11.44 -3.92
C ILE A 67 -14.71 -12.96 -4.00
N VAL A 68 -14.53 -13.54 -5.20
CA VAL A 68 -14.50 -15.00 -5.40
C VAL A 68 -13.30 -15.62 -4.67
N VAL A 69 -12.14 -14.98 -4.71
CA VAL A 69 -10.96 -15.40 -3.95
C VAL A 69 -11.22 -15.30 -2.45
N SER A 70 -11.84 -14.22 -1.96
CA SER A 70 -12.25 -14.12 -0.55
C SER A 70 -13.21 -15.24 -0.15
N ILE A 71 -14.22 -15.55 -0.97
CA ILE A 71 -15.18 -16.64 -0.70
C ILE A 71 -14.45 -18.00 -0.72
N PHE A 72 -13.55 -18.21 -1.66
CA PHE A 72 -12.76 -19.45 -1.75
C PHE A 72 -11.84 -19.63 -0.53
N VAL A 73 -11.11 -18.58 -0.15
CA VAL A 73 -10.27 -18.55 1.05
C VAL A 73 -11.11 -18.78 2.30
N MET A 74 -12.29 -18.16 2.40
CA MET A 74 -13.16 -18.32 3.56
C MET A 74 -13.79 -19.72 3.64
N LYS A 75 -14.16 -20.30 2.49
CA LYS A 75 -14.85 -21.59 2.43
C LYS A 75 -13.91 -22.79 2.45
N TRP A 76 -12.67 -22.64 1.98
CA TRP A 76 -11.69 -23.74 1.89
C TRP A 76 -10.41 -23.45 2.66
N GLY A 77 -9.85 -22.25 2.54
CA GLY A 77 -8.59 -21.88 3.20
C GLY A 77 -8.70 -21.83 4.72
N VAL A 78 -9.70 -21.14 5.26
CA VAL A 78 -9.95 -21.04 6.70
C VAL A 78 -10.19 -22.42 7.33
N PRO A 79 -11.15 -23.24 6.85
CA PRO A 79 -11.35 -24.57 7.43
C PRO A 79 -10.14 -25.49 7.22
N TYR A 80 -9.40 -25.40 6.10
CA TYR A 80 -8.18 -26.20 5.94
C TYR A 80 -7.10 -25.84 6.95
N VAL A 81 -6.78 -24.55 7.11
CA VAL A 81 -5.82 -24.08 8.12
C VAL A 81 -6.31 -24.45 9.52
N PHE A 82 -7.60 -24.35 9.77
CA PHE A 82 -8.20 -24.67 11.04
C PHE A 82 -8.12 -26.16 11.38
N ASP A 83 -8.54 -27.02 10.46
CA ASP A 83 -8.67 -28.46 10.70
C ASP A 83 -7.32 -29.19 10.60
N LYS A 84 -6.40 -28.73 9.75
CA LYS A 84 -5.11 -29.39 9.53
C LYS A 84 -3.96 -28.83 10.34
N ILE A 85 -4.03 -27.55 10.73
CA ILE A 85 -2.95 -26.88 11.46
C ILE A 85 -3.43 -26.55 12.87
N LEU A 86 -4.48 -25.74 13.02
CA LEU A 86 -4.87 -25.23 14.34
C LEU A 86 -5.42 -26.31 15.28
N LEU A 87 -6.35 -27.15 14.86
CA LEU A 87 -6.96 -28.19 15.70
C LEU A 87 -5.97 -29.29 16.16
N PRO A 88 -5.18 -29.92 15.28
CA PRO A 88 -4.21 -30.92 15.72
C PRO A 88 -3.10 -30.28 16.55
N MET A 89 -2.71 -29.04 16.27
CA MET A 89 -1.75 -28.30 17.09
C MET A 89 -2.34 -28.01 18.47
N MET A 90 -3.56 -27.46 18.59
CA MET A 90 -4.23 -27.25 19.87
C MET A 90 -4.40 -28.54 20.70
N LYS A 91 -4.75 -29.66 20.05
CA LYS A 91 -4.89 -30.96 20.73
C LYS A 91 -3.54 -31.53 21.16
N TRP A 92 -2.53 -31.43 20.31
CA TRP A 92 -1.16 -31.84 20.64
C TRP A 92 -0.56 -30.97 21.75
N GLU A 93 -0.83 -29.66 21.73
CA GLU A 93 -0.41 -28.69 22.75
C GLU A 93 -1.04 -28.97 24.11
N ALA A 94 -2.35 -29.24 24.15
CA ALA A 94 -3.04 -29.60 25.38
C ALA A 94 -2.60 -30.96 25.95
N ALA A 95 -2.16 -31.89 25.08
CA ALA A 95 -1.73 -33.23 25.46
C ALA A 95 -0.23 -33.33 25.83
N THR A 96 0.62 -32.46 25.27
CA THR A 96 2.09 -32.65 25.30
C THR A 96 2.83 -31.65 26.19
N PHE A 97 2.31 -30.42 26.38
CA PHE A 97 3.07 -29.36 27.05
C PHE A 97 2.28 -28.58 28.09
N GLY A 98 2.92 -28.29 29.22
CA GLY A 98 2.42 -27.30 30.17
C GLY A 98 2.46 -25.88 29.58
N ARG A 99 1.57 -25.01 30.07
CA ARG A 99 1.49 -23.59 29.69
C ARG A 99 2.85 -22.85 29.63
N PRO A 100 3.80 -23.00 30.56
CA PRO A 100 5.08 -22.27 30.46
C PRO A 100 5.94 -22.74 29.27
N VAL A 101 5.91 -24.03 28.91
CA VAL A 101 6.70 -24.54 27.77
C VAL A 101 6.17 -24.00 26.46
N LEU A 102 4.84 -23.91 26.31
CA LEU A 102 4.21 -23.29 25.15
C LEU A 102 4.57 -21.81 25.00
N ALA A 103 4.65 -21.08 26.12
CA ALA A 103 5.09 -19.68 26.09
C ALA A 103 6.52 -19.56 25.53
N VAL A 104 7.43 -20.44 25.95
CA VAL A 104 8.81 -20.47 25.44
C VAL A 104 8.84 -20.82 23.96
N ILE A 105 8.10 -21.85 23.52
CA ILE A 105 8.03 -22.25 22.10
C ILE A 105 7.55 -21.07 21.24
N LEU A 106 6.52 -20.34 21.68
CA LEU A 106 6.00 -19.18 20.96
C LEU A 106 6.98 -18.01 20.93
N VAL A 107 7.70 -17.74 22.01
CA VAL A 107 8.76 -16.71 22.01
C VAL A 107 9.86 -17.10 21.01
N VAL A 108 10.29 -18.35 21.02
CA VAL A 108 11.33 -18.87 20.12
C VAL A 108 10.86 -18.84 18.65
N SER A 109 9.62 -19.22 18.37
CA SER A 109 9.10 -19.16 17.01
C SER A 109 9.03 -17.73 16.49
N LEU A 110 8.52 -16.79 17.30
CA LEU A 110 8.47 -15.36 16.97
C LEU A 110 9.86 -14.74 16.81
N ALA A 111 10.88 -15.27 17.49
CA ALA A 111 12.25 -14.84 17.34
C ALA A 111 12.91 -15.36 16.04
N ILE A 112 12.65 -16.62 15.67
CA ILE A 112 13.32 -17.28 14.54
C ILE A 112 12.62 -16.99 13.21
N PHE A 113 11.29 -16.92 13.18
CA PHE A 113 10.53 -16.77 11.94
C PHE A 113 10.94 -15.54 11.11
N PRO A 114 11.17 -14.35 11.70
CA PRO A 114 11.63 -13.20 10.93
C PRO A 114 13.00 -13.40 10.28
N VAL A 115 13.88 -14.17 10.93
CA VAL A 115 15.22 -14.50 10.41
C VAL A 115 15.09 -15.36 9.15
N LEU A 116 14.16 -16.31 9.17
CA LEU A 116 13.89 -17.25 8.08
C LEU A 116 12.90 -16.72 7.03
N PHE A 117 12.49 -15.46 7.12
CA PHE A 117 11.44 -14.87 6.27
C PHE A 117 10.10 -15.61 6.32
N LEU A 118 9.80 -16.26 7.46
CA LEU A 118 8.54 -16.94 7.71
C LEU A 118 7.50 -15.98 8.31
N PRO A 119 6.20 -16.17 8.02
CA PRO A 119 5.14 -15.37 8.60
C PRO A 119 4.98 -15.67 10.11
N SER A 120 5.03 -14.63 10.94
CA SER A 120 4.87 -14.71 12.41
C SER A 120 3.40 -14.78 12.87
N GLY A 121 2.47 -14.43 11.99
CA GLY A 121 1.03 -14.36 12.28
C GLY A 121 0.44 -15.60 12.96
N PRO A 122 0.74 -16.84 12.52
CA PRO A 122 0.23 -18.05 13.18
C PRO A 122 0.65 -18.16 14.66
N SER A 123 1.90 -17.83 14.99
CA SER A 123 2.37 -17.84 16.38
C SER A 123 1.72 -16.74 17.22
N MET A 124 1.49 -15.55 16.65
CA MET A 124 0.79 -14.46 17.33
C MET A 124 -0.68 -14.80 17.61
N TRP A 125 -1.38 -15.39 16.64
CA TRP A 125 -2.75 -15.90 16.85
C TRP A 125 -2.79 -16.93 17.97
N LEU A 126 -1.87 -17.88 17.96
CA LEU A 126 -1.79 -18.95 18.95
C LEU A 126 -1.48 -18.40 20.35
N ALA A 127 -0.57 -17.44 20.46
CA ALA A 127 -0.29 -16.73 21.71
C ALA A 127 -1.54 -16.04 22.26
N GLY A 128 -2.28 -15.34 21.41
CA GLY A 128 -3.54 -14.70 21.78
C GLY A 128 -4.64 -15.69 22.16
N MET A 129 -4.70 -16.81 21.44
CA MET A 129 -5.63 -17.89 21.68
C MET A 129 -5.39 -18.48 23.08
N ILE A 130 -4.17 -18.94 23.36
CA ILE A 130 -3.80 -19.67 24.59
C ILE A 130 -3.70 -18.77 25.81
N PHE A 131 -3.03 -17.63 25.69
CA PHE A 131 -2.63 -16.78 26.81
C PHE A 131 -3.45 -15.49 26.95
N GLY A 132 -4.33 -15.21 25.99
CA GLY A 132 -5.16 -14.01 25.99
C GLY A 132 -4.34 -12.71 25.87
N TYR A 133 -4.91 -11.59 26.30
CA TYR A 133 -4.27 -10.28 26.13
C TYR A 133 -3.15 -9.95 27.10
N GLY A 134 -3.12 -10.53 28.30
CA GLY A 134 -2.07 -10.24 29.26
C GLY A 134 -0.77 -10.93 28.85
N PHE A 135 -0.70 -12.23 29.15
CA PHE A 135 0.49 -13.02 28.83
C PHE A 135 0.73 -13.16 27.32
N GLY A 136 -0.32 -13.23 26.49
CA GLY A 136 -0.15 -13.29 25.03
C GLY A 136 0.50 -12.03 24.47
N PHE A 137 0.16 -10.84 24.99
CA PHE A 137 0.84 -9.61 24.62
C PHE A 137 2.31 -9.63 25.02
N VAL A 138 2.62 -10.02 26.26
CA VAL A 138 4.02 -10.11 26.72
C VAL A 138 4.82 -11.10 25.86
N ILE A 139 4.27 -12.29 25.59
CA ILE A 139 4.89 -13.31 24.73
C ILE A 139 5.15 -12.74 23.33
N ILE A 140 4.15 -12.10 22.72
CA ILE A 140 4.27 -11.51 21.39
C ILE A 140 5.35 -10.43 21.39
N MET A 141 5.28 -9.46 22.30
CA MET A 141 6.21 -8.33 22.34
C MET A 141 7.65 -8.78 22.60
N VAL A 142 7.87 -9.74 23.51
CA VAL A 142 9.22 -10.27 23.78
C VAL A 142 9.74 -11.05 22.56
N GLY A 143 8.93 -11.96 22.01
CA GLY A 143 9.32 -12.76 20.86
C GLY A 143 9.63 -11.93 19.62
N THR A 144 8.77 -10.95 19.29
CA THR A 144 9.00 -10.07 18.13
C THR A 144 10.16 -9.11 18.35
N THR A 145 10.41 -8.67 19.59
CA THR A 145 11.58 -7.84 19.92
C THR A 145 12.87 -8.59 19.66
N ILE A 146 12.97 -9.84 20.13
CA ILE A 146 14.12 -10.69 19.80
C ILE A 146 14.18 -10.93 18.29
N GLY A 147 13.03 -11.21 17.67
CA GLY A 147 12.90 -11.47 16.24
C GLY A 147 13.19 -10.29 15.32
N MET A 148 13.23 -9.06 15.82
CA MET A 148 13.71 -7.90 15.04
C MET A 148 15.19 -7.61 15.29
N VAL A 149 15.69 -7.86 16.51
CA VAL A 149 17.11 -7.70 16.84
C VAL A 149 17.97 -8.76 16.17
N LEU A 150 17.50 -10.01 16.06
CA LEU A 150 18.27 -11.10 15.43
C LEU A 150 18.61 -10.82 13.96
N PRO A 151 17.64 -10.52 13.06
CA PRO A 151 17.93 -10.11 11.69
C PRO A 151 18.83 -8.89 11.58
N TYR A 152 18.70 -7.92 12.50
CA TYR A 152 19.57 -6.76 12.54
C TYR A 152 21.03 -7.16 12.78
N VAL A 153 21.27 -7.98 13.82
CA VAL A 153 22.61 -8.48 14.16
C VAL A 153 23.18 -9.34 13.03
N ILE A 154 22.39 -10.25 12.47
CA ILE A 154 22.81 -11.06 11.32
C ILE A 154 23.13 -10.16 10.13
N GLY A 155 22.30 -9.16 9.87
CA GLY A 155 22.50 -8.23 8.77
C GLY A 155 23.79 -7.43 8.89
N LEU A 156 24.27 -7.12 10.11
CA LEU A 156 25.56 -6.43 10.32
C LEU A 156 26.73 -7.21 9.71
N PHE A 157 26.71 -8.54 9.78
CA PHE A 157 27.74 -9.39 9.17
C PHE A 157 27.66 -9.43 7.63
N PHE A 158 26.47 -9.22 7.06
CA PHE A 158 26.23 -9.28 5.61
C PHE A 158 25.97 -7.91 4.99
N ARG A 159 26.41 -6.82 5.64
CA ARG A 159 26.12 -5.43 5.28
C ARG A 159 26.37 -5.13 3.80
N ASP A 160 27.51 -5.54 3.26
CA ASP A 160 27.87 -5.26 1.87
C ASP A 160 26.95 -5.96 0.87
N ARG A 161 26.55 -7.21 1.16
CA ARG A 161 25.61 -7.95 0.31
C ARG A 161 24.21 -7.37 0.37
N ILE A 162 23.75 -6.97 1.56
CA ILE A 162 22.46 -6.29 1.74
C ILE A 162 22.47 -4.95 1.00
N HIS A 163 23.59 -4.21 1.04
CA HIS A 163 23.71 -2.94 0.33
C HIS A 163 23.61 -3.12 -1.19
N GLN A 164 24.27 -4.14 -1.74
CA GLN A 164 24.15 -4.49 -3.17
C GLN A 164 22.74 -4.97 -3.53
N TRP A 165 22.09 -5.73 -2.65
CA TRP A 165 20.71 -6.16 -2.84
C TRP A 165 19.72 -4.99 -2.83
N LEU A 166 19.88 -4.04 -1.90
CA LEU A 166 19.03 -2.86 -1.79
C LEU A 166 19.20 -1.90 -2.98
N LYS A 167 20.39 -1.85 -3.61
CA LYS A 167 20.60 -1.11 -4.87
C LYS A 167 19.71 -1.59 -6.02
N LYS A 168 19.25 -2.85 -6.00
CA LYS A 168 18.30 -3.37 -7.00
C LYS A 168 16.89 -2.76 -6.85
N TRP A 169 16.60 -2.13 -5.70
CA TRP A 169 15.31 -1.54 -5.35
C TRP A 169 15.45 -0.05 -4.96
N PRO A 170 15.80 0.83 -5.92
CA PRO A 170 16.20 2.20 -5.62
C PRO A 170 15.12 3.04 -4.92
N LYS A 171 13.83 2.82 -5.25
CA LYS A 171 12.71 3.53 -4.61
C LYS A 171 12.58 3.18 -3.13
N THR A 172 12.69 1.90 -2.80
CA THR A 172 12.63 1.39 -1.42
C THR A 172 13.86 1.82 -0.62
N GLY A 173 15.05 1.75 -1.22
CA GLY A 173 16.28 2.21 -0.57
C GLY A 173 16.27 3.71 -0.25
N ALA A 174 15.74 4.54 -1.16
CA ALA A 174 15.62 5.98 -0.93
C ALA A 174 14.68 6.31 0.24
N MET A 175 13.51 5.67 0.31
CA MET A 175 12.57 5.86 1.43
C MET A 175 13.19 5.50 2.79
N ILE A 176 13.89 4.37 2.88
CA ILE A 176 14.49 3.92 4.15
C ILE A 176 15.73 4.78 4.50
N ARG A 177 16.44 5.32 3.51
CA ARG A 177 17.59 6.20 3.74
C ARG A 177 17.18 7.57 4.28
N ILE A 178 16.14 8.18 3.71
CA ILE A 178 15.57 9.44 4.20
C ILE A 178 14.97 9.25 5.60
N ALA A 179 14.37 8.09 5.88
CA ALA A 179 13.90 7.76 7.23
C ALA A 179 15.03 7.68 8.29
N GLY A 180 16.29 7.59 7.85
CA GLY A 180 17.47 7.67 8.70
C GLY A 180 18.13 9.04 8.76
N GLU A 181 17.53 10.05 8.14
CA GLU A 181 17.95 11.44 8.28
C GLU A 181 17.21 12.08 9.46
N GLY A 182 17.88 12.97 10.20
CA GLY A 182 17.29 13.69 11.34
C GLY A 182 17.55 13.07 12.72
N ASP A 183 16.97 13.70 13.74
CA ASP A 183 17.20 13.42 15.15
C ASP A 183 16.63 12.08 15.63
N TRP A 184 17.09 11.61 16.79
CA TRP A 184 16.66 10.36 17.43
C TRP A 184 15.14 10.18 17.45
N PHE A 185 14.40 11.23 17.77
CA PHE A 185 12.94 11.19 17.86
C PHE A 185 12.24 11.16 16.50
N HIS A 186 12.84 11.76 15.47
CA HIS A 186 12.34 11.69 14.10
C HIS A 186 12.47 10.26 13.57
N GLN A 187 13.66 9.65 13.74
CA GLN A 187 13.90 8.25 13.34
C GLN A 187 12.95 7.28 14.06
N PHE A 188 12.69 7.48 15.36
CA PHE A 188 11.75 6.67 16.13
C PHE A 188 10.34 6.70 15.53
N ARG A 189 9.84 7.90 15.21
CA ARG A 189 8.51 8.11 14.63
C ARG A 189 8.41 7.46 13.25
N MET A 190 9.42 7.67 12.40
CA MET A 190 9.46 7.08 11.07
C MET A 190 9.42 5.57 11.14
N VAL A 191 10.22 4.95 12.01
CA VAL A 191 10.22 3.49 12.21
C VAL A 191 8.86 2.98 12.67
N ALA A 192 8.22 3.64 13.64
CA ALA A 192 6.88 3.27 14.10
C ALA A 192 5.85 3.32 12.96
N LEU A 193 5.91 4.35 12.11
CA LEU A 193 5.04 4.47 10.93
C LEU A 193 5.31 3.36 9.90
N PHE A 194 6.57 3.00 9.67
CA PHE A 194 6.93 1.89 8.77
C PHE A 194 6.41 0.53 9.25
N ARG A 195 6.24 0.33 10.55
CA ARG A 195 5.62 -0.90 11.09
C ARG A 195 4.12 -0.97 10.86
N ILE A 196 3.45 0.18 10.78
CA ILE A 196 2.01 0.27 10.50
C ILE A 196 1.75 0.19 8.98
N SER A 197 2.72 0.61 8.18
CA SER A 197 2.71 0.49 6.72
C SER A 197 2.67 -0.99 6.29
N PRO A 198 2.07 -1.33 5.13
CA PRO A 198 2.08 -2.69 4.57
C PRO A 198 3.47 -3.17 4.10
N PHE A 199 4.55 -2.56 4.59
CA PHE A 199 5.91 -2.91 4.22
C PHE A 199 6.34 -4.21 4.94
N PRO A 200 6.93 -5.19 4.22
CA PRO A 200 7.31 -6.45 4.84
C PRO A 200 8.30 -6.26 5.99
N TYR A 201 7.85 -6.58 7.21
CA TYR A 201 8.60 -6.30 8.44
C TYR A 201 9.95 -7.04 8.48
N THR A 202 10.06 -8.20 7.84
CA THR A 202 11.29 -9.01 7.75
C THR A 202 12.35 -8.31 6.91
N ILE A 203 11.97 -7.79 5.74
CA ILE A 203 12.86 -7.00 4.87
C ILE A 203 13.32 -5.73 5.58
N PHE A 204 12.40 -5.07 6.29
CA PHE A 204 12.72 -3.86 7.06
C PHE A 204 13.82 -4.10 8.11
N ASN A 205 13.75 -5.23 8.83
CA ASN A 205 14.74 -5.55 9.85
C ASN A 205 16.17 -5.70 9.30
N TYR A 206 16.33 -6.17 8.06
CA TYR A 206 17.63 -6.25 7.40
C TYR A 206 18.03 -4.94 6.73
N ALA A 207 17.07 -4.21 6.15
CA ALA A 207 17.33 -2.97 5.44
C ALA A 207 17.89 -1.88 6.36
N ILE A 208 17.50 -1.86 7.64
CA ILE A 208 17.96 -0.89 8.63
C ILE A 208 19.49 -0.92 8.84
N VAL A 209 20.14 -2.06 8.57
CA VAL A 209 21.58 -2.23 8.77
C VAL A 209 22.41 -1.40 7.78
N VAL A 210 21.86 -1.18 6.59
CA VAL A 210 22.53 -0.43 5.53
C VAL A 210 22.08 1.03 5.48
N THR A 211 21.19 1.45 6.38
CA THR A 211 20.74 2.83 6.51
C THR A 211 21.42 3.55 7.67
N SER A 212 21.19 4.86 7.78
CA SER A 212 21.72 5.72 8.85
C SER A 212 20.86 5.74 10.11
N ILE A 213 19.88 4.84 10.23
CA ILE A 213 19.00 4.81 11.40
C ILE A 213 19.76 4.25 12.60
N MET A 214 19.72 4.97 13.72
CA MET A 214 20.29 4.50 14.98
C MET A 214 19.51 3.30 15.53
N PHE A 215 20.22 2.41 16.22
CA PHE A 215 19.62 1.19 16.79
C PHE A 215 18.49 1.49 17.80
N TRP A 216 18.68 2.46 18.69
CA TRP A 216 17.71 2.75 19.75
C TRP A 216 16.38 3.32 19.26
N PRO A 217 16.34 4.33 18.36
CA PRO A 217 15.11 4.74 17.69
C PRO A 217 14.42 3.60 16.95
N TYR A 218 15.21 2.75 16.28
CA TYR A 218 14.69 1.58 15.59
C TYR A 218 14.00 0.60 16.54
N LEU A 219 14.66 0.26 17.65
CA LEU A 219 14.16 -0.69 18.63
C LEU A 219 12.86 -0.19 19.27
N TRP A 220 12.89 1.01 19.85
CA TRP A 220 11.72 1.58 20.53
C TRP A 220 10.60 1.91 19.57
N GLY A 221 10.92 2.42 18.37
CA GLY A 221 9.93 2.73 17.34
C GLY A 221 9.23 1.47 16.85
N SER A 222 9.99 0.37 16.71
CA SER A 222 9.43 -0.92 16.30
C SER A 222 8.54 -1.52 17.38
N ILE A 223 8.97 -1.49 18.66
CA ILE A 223 8.14 -1.91 19.79
C ILE A 223 6.83 -1.13 19.78
N ALA A 224 6.89 0.20 19.71
CA ALA A 224 5.68 1.04 19.71
C ALA A 224 4.77 0.74 18.51
N GLY A 225 5.34 0.58 17.32
CA GLY A 225 4.60 0.28 16.09
C GLY A 225 3.97 -1.11 16.04
N MET A 226 4.50 -2.09 16.78
CA MET A 226 3.96 -3.46 16.85
C MET A 226 2.82 -3.63 17.86
N ILE A 227 2.64 -2.69 18.80
CA ILE A 227 1.59 -2.80 19.82
C ILE A 227 0.18 -2.97 19.21
N PRO A 228 -0.25 -2.14 18.24
CA PRO A 228 -1.58 -2.29 17.64
C PRO A 228 -1.75 -3.62 16.92
N GLU A 229 -0.71 -4.05 16.21
CA GLU A 229 -0.69 -5.33 15.50
C GLU A 229 -0.88 -6.49 16.49
N ALA A 230 -0.11 -6.51 17.59
CA ALA A 230 -0.22 -7.53 18.62
C ALA A 230 -1.66 -7.65 19.17
N PHE A 231 -2.34 -6.53 19.43
CA PHE A 231 -3.73 -6.55 19.90
C PHE A 231 -4.70 -7.13 18.87
N ILE A 232 -4.53 -6.82 17.58
CA ILE A 232 -5.35 -7.38 16.49
C ILE A 232 -5.19 -8.89 16.42
N TYR A 233 -3.95 -9.39 16.47
CA TYR A 233 -3.68 -10.84 16.48
C TYR A 233 -4.24 -11.52 17.72
N ILE A 234 -4.15 -10.88 18.89
CA ILE A 234 -4.72 -11.48 20.10
C ILE A 234 -6.24 -11.56 20.01
N TYR A 235 -6.90 -10.47 19.61
CA TYR A 235 -8.35 -10.43 19.46
C TYR A 235 -8.84 -11.50 18.47
N SER A 236 -8.22 -11.56 17.29
CA SER A 236 -8.57 -12.55 16.27
C SER A 236 -8.31 -13.99 16.74
N GLY A 237 -7.20 -14.25 17.42
CA GLY A 237 -6.93 -15.57 18.01
C GLY A 237 -7.99 -16.01 19.03
N ARG A 238 -8.46 -15.09 19.88
CA ARG A 238 -9.55 -15.37 20.83
C ARG A 238 -10.91 -15.56 20.17
N LEU A 239 -11.17 -14.78 19.12
CA LEU A 239 -12.38 -14.94 18.31
C LEU A 239 -12.39 -16.34 17.67
N LEU A 240 -11.25 -16.76 17.10
CA LEU A 240 -11.07 -18.11 16.56
C LEU A 240 -11.34 -19.20 17.61
N ARG A 241 -10.81 -19.07 18.84
CA ARG A 241 -11.10 -20.01 19.93
C ARG A 241 -12.60 -20.06 20.27
N THR A 242 -13.25 -18.92 20.33
CA THR A 242 -14.69 -18.83 20.62
C THR A 242 -15.50 -19.58 19.56
N PHE A 243 -15.18 -19.34 18.28
CA PHE A 243 -15.79 -20.07 17.16
C PHE A 243 -15.49 -21.57 17.21
N ALA A 244 -14.25 -21.97 17.51
CA ALA A 244 -13.83 -23.36 17.69
C ALA A 244 -14.73 -24.08 18.69
N ASN A 245 -14.88 -23.44 19.86
CA ASN A 245 -15.61 -24.01 20.97
C ASN A 245 -17.10 -24.14 20.63
N MET A 246 -17.71 -23.15 19.98
CA MET A 246 -19.13 -23.23 19.57
C MET A 246 -19.40 -24.28 18.49
N GLN A 247 -18.45 -24.49 17.56
CA GLN A 247 -18.64 -25.40 16.44
C GLN A 247 -18.28 -26.86 16.77
N TYR A 248 -17.33 -27.08 17.68
CA TYR A 248 -16.74 -28.39 17.94
C TYR A 248 -16.74 -28.82 19.42
N GLY A 249 -17.18 -27.97 20.35
CA GLY A 249 -17.17 -28.25 21.79
C GLY A 249 -18.52 -28.02 22.46
N ASP A 250 -19.05 -29.04 23.12
CA ASP A 250 -20.26 -28.92 23.93
C ASP A 250 -19.92 -28.27 25.30
N HIS A 251 -19.44 -27.01 25.28
CA HIS A 251 -18.98 -26.29 26.47
C HIS A 251 -19.59 -24.88 26.55
N GLN A 252 -20.33 -24.65 27.64
CA GLN A 252 -20.76 -23.30 28.02
C GLN A 252 -19.59 -22.53 28.62
N MET A 253 -19.41 -21.28 28.17
CA MET A 253 -18.35 -20.38 28.62
C MET A 253 -18.38 -20.22 30.14
N THR A 254 -17.25 -20.45 30.81
CA THR A 254 -17.18 -20.30 32.26
C THR A 254 -17.26 -18.81 32.62
N ARG A 255 -18.02 -18.42 33.66
CA ARG A 255 -18.16 -17.00 34.08
C ARG A 255 -16.83 -16.26 34.23
N LEU A 256 -15.79 -16.96 34.68
CA LEU A 256 -14.44 -16.41 34.80
C LEU A 256 -13.80 -16.11 33.44
N GLU A 257 -13.99 -16.95 32.43
CA GLU A 257 -13.46 -16.70 31.09
C GLU A 257 -14.10 -15.47 30.44
N ILE A 258 -15.40 -15.27 30.66
CA ILE A 258 -16.13 -14.07 30.20
C ILE A 258 -15.57 -12.82 30.87
N ILE A 259 -15.43 -12.82 32.20
CA ILE A 259 -14.88 -11.68 32.96
C ILE A 259 -13.47 -11.35 32.48
N TYR A 260 -12.58 -12.34 32.36
CA TYR A 260 -11.23 -12.11 31.83
C TYR A 260 -11.26 -11.59 30.40
N ASN A 261 -12.15 -12.09 29.54
CA ASN A 261 -12.32 -11.62 28.16
C ASN A 261 -12.79 -10.16 28.10
N THR A 262 -13.77 -9.79 28.92
CA THR A 262 -14.29 -8.42 29.00
C THR A 262 -13.26 -7.45 29.55
N VAL A 263 -12.59 -7.78 30.66
CA VAL A 263 -11.55 -6.91 31.25
C VAL A 263 -10.40 -6.69 30.27
N SER A 264 -9.97 -7.74 29.59
CA SER A 264 -8.90 -7.65 28.62
C SER A 264 -9.28 -6.93 27.32
N PHE A 265 -10.54 -7.03 26.90
CA PHE A 265 -11.09 -6.21 25.81
C PHE A 265 -11.08 -4.72 26.17
N ILE A 266 -11.46 -4.36 27.41
CA ILE A 266 -11.42 -2.98 27.89
C ILE A 266 -9.98 -2.44 27.89
N ILE A 267 -9.01 -3.21 28.38
CA ILE A 267 -7.60 -2.82 28.36
C ILE A 267 -7.09 -2.63 26.93
N ALA A 268 -7.42 -3.54 26.00
CA ALA A 268 -7.05 -3.43 24.60
C ALA A 268 -7.69 -2.20 23.92
N ALA A 269 -8.97 -1.93 24.20
CA ALA A 269 -9.67 -0.75 23.69
C ALA A 269 -9.04 0.54 24.22
N VAL A 270 -8.72 0.61 25.52
CA VAL A 270 -8.05 1.76 26.13
C VAL A 270 -6.65 1.98 25.53
N MET A 271 -5.84 0.92 25.40
CA MET A 271 -4.52 1.00 24.75
C MET A 271 -4.63 1.45 23.30
N THR A 272 -5.57 0.89 22.54
CA THR A 272 -5.81 1.25 21.14
C THR A 272 -6.28 2.70 21.01
N ILE A 273 -7.17 3.17 21.88
CA ILE A 273 -7.65 4.56 21.91
C ILE A 273 -6.52 5.50 22.29
N CYS A 274 -5.76 5.20 23.35
CA CYS A 274 -4.60 6.00 23.76
C CYS A 274 -3.57 6.09 22.62
N PHE A 275 -3.28 4.96 21.98
CA PHE A 275 -2.39 4.91 20.82
C PHE A 275 -2.93 5.69 19.63
N THR A 276 -4.24 5.58 19.34
CA THR A 276 -4.88 6.32 18.25
C THR A 276 -4.85 7.82 18.50
N ILE A 277 -5.12 8.25 19.74
CA ILE A 277 -5.04 9.66 20.15
C ILE A 277 -3.61 10.16 20.05
N TYR A 278 -2.64 9.38 20.55
CA TYR A 278 -1.22 9.72 20.48
C TYR A 278 -0.70 9.77 19.05
N SER A 279 -1.10 8.80 18.22
CA SER A 279 -0.77 8.75 16.79
C SER A 279 -1.37 9.94 16.06
N LYS A 280 -2.65 10.28 16.28
CA LYS A 280 -3.28 11.47 15.70
C LYS A 280 -2.61 12.77 16.15
N LYS A 281 -2.25 12.87 17.43
CA LYS A 281 -1.53 14.03 17.97
C LYS A 281 -0.13 14.15 17.36
N THR A 282 0.53 13.02 17.12
CA THR A 282 1.84 12.95 16.48
C THR A 282 1.75 13.27 14.99
N LEU A 283 0.77 12.71 14.27
CA LEU A 283 0.51 13.00 12.86
C LEU A 283 0.15 14.46 12.62
N LYS A 284 -0.66 15.08 13.48
CA LYS A 284 -0.97 16.52 13.38
C LYS A 284 0.26 17.41 13.55
N ASN A 285 1.24 16.96 14.33
CA ASN A 285 2.53 17.63 14.47
C ASN A 285 3.50 17.31 13.32
N LEU A 286 3.18 16.33 12.47
CA LEU A 286 3.96 15.88 11.30
C LEU A 286 3.30 16.25 9.97
N GLU A 287 2.02 16.65 9.92
CA GLU A 287 1.33 17.20 8.75
C GLU A 287 2.11 18.29 8.00
N PRO A 288 2.84 19.22 8.66
CA PRO A 288 3.72 20.14 7.93
C PRO A 288 4.89 19.43 7.20
N GLU A 289 5.41 18.31 7.71
CA GLU A 289 6.45 17.49 7.05
C GLU A 289 5.89 16.54 5.99
N GLU A 290 4.73 15.93 6.23
CA GLU A 290 4.07 14.99 5.30
C GLU A 290 3.63 15.72 4.01
N LYS A 291 3.26 16.99 4.11
CA LYS A 291 3.07 17.86 2.93
C LYS A 291 4.38 18.06 2.16
N GLY A 292 5.52 18.18 2.84
CA GLY A 292 6.84 18.23 2.22
C GLY A 292 7.19 16.94 1.48
N VAL A 293 6.97 15.78 2.13
CA VAL A 293 7.22 14.45 1.56
C VAL A 293 6.26 14.14 0.39
N ASN A 294 4.99 14.54 0.46
CA ASN A 294 4.02 14.33 -0.62
C ASN A 294 4.26 15.27 -1.83
N VAL A 295 4.69 16.51 -1.59
CA VAL A 295 5.13 17.42 -2.67
C VAL A 295 6.42 16.89 -3.32
N PHE A 296 7.34 16.33 -2.53
CA PHE A 296 8.57 15.72 -3.01
C PHE A 296 8.34 14.42 -3.80
N ASN A 297 7.48 13.51 -3.33
CA ASN A 297 7.09 12.30 -4.06
C ASN A 297 6.49 12.65 -5.43
N ARG A 298 5.68 13.71 -5.50
CA ARG A 298 5.10 14.23 -6.75
C ARG A 298 6.15 14.85 -7.68
N HIS A 299 7.29 15.27 -7.14
CA HIS A 299 8.44 15.78 -7.90
C HIS A 299 9.34 14.64 -8.41
N MET A 300 9.58 13.63 -7.57
CA MET A 300 10.33 12.42 -7.92
C MET A 300 9.63 11.57 -8.99
N GLU A 301 8.30 11.49 -8.97
CA GLU A 301 7.51 10.80 -10.02
C GLU A 301 7.62 11.49 -11.39
N LYS A 302 7.98 12.78 -11.41
CA LYS A 302 8.17 13.58 -12.64
C LYS A 302 9.59 13.56 -13.18
N LEU A 303 10.57 13.05 -12.43
CA LEU A 303 11.94 12.97 -12.93
C LEU A 303 12.09 11.73 -13.82
N PRO A 304 12.53 11.88 -15.07
CA PRO A 304 12.83 10.73 -15.92
C PRO A 304 13.94 9.92 -15.25
N ILE A 305 13.76 8.59 -15.21
CA ILE A 305 14.79 7.66 -14.75
C ILE A 305 15.92 7.71 -15.77
N ASP A 306 16.87 8.61 -15.58
CA ASP A 306 18.10 8.63 -16.36
C ASP A 306 18.91 7.40 -16.00
N ARG A 307 18.80 6.40 -16.88
CA ARG A 307 19.75 5.32 -17.02
C ARG A 307 21.03 5.97 -17.58
N PRO A 308 22.19 5.90 -16.91
CA PRO A 308 23.43 6.37 -17.53
C PRO A 308 23.69 5.50 -18.76
N LYS A 309 23.50 6.08 -19.95
CA LYS A 309 24.03 5.55 -21.21
C LYS A 309 25.41 6.17 -21.38
N ASP A 310 26.43 5.31 -21.29
CA ASP A 310 27.70 5.38 -22.01
C ASP A 310 28.18 6.79 -22.39
N LEU A 311 28.94 7.43 -21.49
CA LEU A 311 29.83 8.52 -21.90
C LEU A 311 31.02 7.88 -22.61
N GLY A 312 30.99 7.98 -23.95
CA GLY A 312 31.95 7.37 -24.85
C GLY A 312 33.39 7.89 -24.69
N LEU A 313 34.33 6.97 -24.91
CA LEU A 313 35.72 7.28 -25.25
C LEU A 313 35.98 6.74 -26.66
N HIS A 314 35.72 7.56 -27.67
CA HIS A 314 36.54 7.67 -28.87
C HIS A 314 36.18 8.92 -29.66
N PRO A 315 37.18 9.70 -30.07
CA PRO A 315 37.22 10.19 -31.44
C PRO A 315 38.49 9.73 -32.16
N SER A 316 38.31 9.43 -33.43
CA SER A 316 39.29 9.07 -34.44
C SER A 316 40.04 10.27 -35.03
N LEU A 317 41.32 10.04 -35.38
CA LEU A 317 42.07 10.53 -36.57
C LEU A 317 42.28 12.03 -36.83
N GLN A 318 43.54 12.48 -36.90
CA GLN A 318 44.19 12.93 -38.17
C GLN A 318 45.72 13.14 -38.03
N SER A 319 46.41 12.88 -39.14
CA SER A 319 47.86 12.87 -39.43
C SER A 319 48.46 14.30 -39.57
N PRO A 320 49.77 14.46 -39.88
CA PRO A 320 50.37 14.14 -41.19
C PRO A 320 51.29 12.94 -41.23
#